data_AF-A0A6P0K1L9-F1
#
_entry.id   AF-A0A6P0K1L9-F1
#
_cell.length_a   1.000
_cell.length_b   1.000
_cell.length_c   1.000
_cell.angle_alpha   90.00
_cell.angle_beta   90.00
_cell.angle_gamma   90.00
#
_symmetry.space_group_name_H-M   'P 1'
#
loop_
_entity.id
_entity.type
_entity.pdbx_description
1 polymer ?
#
loop_
_entity_poly.entity_id
_entity_poly.type
_entity_poly.pdbx_seq_one_letter_code
_entity_poly.pdbx_strand_id
1 'polypeptide(L)' 'AMGEVTIRLRHNSRVYSGHAANTDIIVASASAYTSALNRLYVALEQQQEKPLNPQTAAVTS' A
#
# COMPACT_ATOMS: atom_id res chain seq x y z
N ALA A 1 24.63 5.23 15.78
CA ALA A 1 24.00 5.67 14.52
C ALA A 1 22.73 4.85 14.31
N MET A 2 21.69 5.41 13.69
CA MET A 2 20.50 4.66 13.27
C MET A 2 20.52 4.50 11.75
N GLY A 3 20.13 3.33 11.25
CA GLY A 3 19.96 3.07 9.82
C GLY A 3 18.55 3.45 9.39
N GLU A 4 18.45 4.26 8.33
CA GLU A 4 17.18 4.59 7.68
C GLU A 4 17.05 3.76 6.40
N VAL A 5 15.87 3.17 6.18
CA VAL A 5 15.58 2.34 5.02
C VAL A 5 14.28 2.80 4.37
N THR A 6 14.31 2.92 3.04
CA THR A 6 13.13 3.11 2.19
C THR A 6 13.04 1.97 1.18
N ILE A 7 11.89 1.31 1.10
CA ILE A 7 11.61 0.23 0.14
C ILE A 7 10.50 0.68 -0.81
N ARG A 8 10.67 0.36 -2.10
CA ARG A 8 9.70 0.64 -3.16
C ARG A 8 9.30 -0.66 -3.86
N LEU A 9 8.03 -1.02 -3.76
CA LEU A 9 7.42 -2.14 -4.47
C LEU A 9 6.69 -1.62 -5.71
N ARG A 10 6.93 -2.24 -6.85
CA ARG A 10 6.20 -1.92 -8.10
C ARG A 10 5.20 -3.04 -8.38
N HIS A 11 3.94 -2.67 -8.57
CA HIS A 11 2.88 -3.58 -9.00
C HIS A 11 2.06 -2.91 -10.10
N ASN A 12 1.97 -3.57 -11.26
CA ASN A 12 1.45 -2.97 -12.50
C ASN A 12 2.13 -1.61 -12.77
N SER A 13 1.34 -0.55 -12.92
CA SER A 13 1.80 0.83 -13.14
C SER A 13 1.86 1.68 -11.87
N ARG A 14 1.76 1.06 -10.68
CA ARG A 14 1.77 1.76 -9.38
C ARG A 14 3.00 1.37 -8.57
N VAL A 15 3.49 2.33 -7.77
CA VAL A 15 4.61 2.13 -6.83
C VAL A 15 4.13 2.38 -5.41
N TYR A 16 4.46 1.46 -4.52
CA TYR A 16 4.13 1.50 -3.10
C TYR A 16 5.42 1.58 -2.30
N SER A 17 5.50 2.51 -1.36
CA SER A 17 6.71 2.72 -0.58
C SER A 17 6.48 2.54 0.91
N GLY A 18 7.46 1.96 1.58
CA GLY A 18 7.55 1.86 3.03
C GLY A 18 8.88 2.40 3.51
N HIS A 19 8.90 2.93 4.73
CA HIS A 19 10.09 3.51 5.35
C HIS A 19 10.18 3.05 6.80
N ALA A 20 11.41 2.94 7.32
CA ALA A 20 11.66 2.64 8.71
C ALA A 20 13.06 3.14 9.11
N ALA A 21 13.23 3.45 10.40
CA ALA A 21 14.52 3.76 11.00
C ALA A 21 14.74 2.84 12.22
N ASN A 22 15.90 2.18 12.29
CA ASN A 22 16.26 1.30 13.40
C ASN A 22 17.79 1.24 13.56
N THR A 23 18.30 0.91 14.75
CA THR A 23 19.73 0.63 14.95
C THR A 23 20.18 -0.63 14.21
N ASP A 24 19.26 -1.57 13.98
CA ASP A 24 19.46 -2.79 13.20
C ASP A 24 18.88 -2.62 11.79
N ILE A 25 19.76 -2.69 10.79
CA ILE A 25 19.40 -2.50 9.38
C ILE A 25 18.46 -3.59 8.87
N ILE A 26 18.53 -4.82 9.40
CA ILE A 26 17.67 -5.93 9.01
C ILE A 26 16.26 -5.70 9.54
N VAL A 27 16.14 -5.23 10.79
CA VAL A 27 14.85 -4.86 11.39
C VAL A 27 14.22 -3.66 10.66
N ALA A 28 15.01 -2.63 10.33
CA ALA A 28 14.54 -1.51 9.51
C ALA A 28 14.06 -1.99 8.13
N SER A 29 14.82 -2.87 7.49
CA SER A 29 14.48 -3.41 6.17
C SER A 29 13.19 -4.22 6.19
N ALA A 30 13.03 -5.12 7.16
CA ALA A 30 11.80 -5.90 7.32
C ALA A 30 10.58 -4.99 7.58
N SER A 31 10.74 -3.98 8.44
CA SER A 31 9.67 -3.04 8.76
C SER A 31 9.26 -2.19 7.56
N ALA A 32 10.23 -1.65 6.82
CA ALA A 32 9.98 -0.89 5.60
C ALA A 32 9.30 -1.76 4.52
N TYR A 33 9.69 -3.03 4.40
CA TYR A 33 9.09 -3.97 3.44
C TYR A 33 7.64 -4.27 3.78
N THR A 34 7.35 -4.63 5.03
CA THR A 34 5.99 -4.88 5.52
C THR A 34 5.11 -3.65 5.37
N SER A 35 5.63 -2.45 5.63
CA SER A 35 4.89 -1.20 5.42
C SER A 35 4.51 -1.00 3.94
N ALA A 36 5.46 -1.22 3.01
CA ALA A 36 5.20 -1.14 1.57
C ALA A 36 4.19 -2.19 1.12
N LEU A 37 4.32 -3.43 1.64
CA LEU A 37 3.45 -4.55 1.30
C LEU A 37 2.02 -4.34 1.81
N ASN A 38 1.84 -3.85 3.04
CA ASN A 38 0.53 -3.51 3.58
C ASN A 38 -0.18 -2.45 2.74
N ARG A 39 0.56 -1.43 2.27
CA ARG A 39 0.02 -0.40 1.37
C ARG A 39 -0.39 -0.98 0.02
N LEU A 40 0.38 -1.92 -0.52
CA LEU A 40 0.02 -2.66 -1.73
C LEU A 40 -1.25 -3.48 -1.49
N TYR A 41 -1.30 -4.26 -0.42
CA TYR A 41 -2.42 -5.14 -0.08
C TYR A 41 -3.74 -4.37 0.04
N VAL A 42 -3.77 -3.29 0.82
CA VAL A 42 -4.97 -2.41 0.95
C VAL A 42 -5.38 -1.84 -0.41
N ALA A 43 -4.43 -1.44 -1.25
CA ALA A 43 -4.73 -0.92 -2.57
C ALA A 43 -5.26 -1.98 -3.54
N LEU A 44 -5.03 -3.26 -3.28
CA LEU A 44 -5.62 -4.38 -4.03
C LEU A 44 -7.03 -4.71 -3.53
N GLU A 45 -7.28 -4.67 -2.22
CA GLU A 45 -8.63 -4.83 -1.65
C GLU A 45 -9.58 -3.73 -2.12
N GLN A 46 -9.14 -2.46 -2.10
CA GLN A 46 -9.95 -1.34 -2.60
C GLN A 46 -10.27 -1.42 -4.10
N GLN A 47 -9.47 -2.15 -4.89
CA GLN A 47 -9.80 -2.39 -6.30
C GLN A 47 -10.91 -3.42 -6.47
N GLN A 48 -11.10 -4.31 -5.49
CA GLN A 48 -12.17 -5.30 -5.49
C GLN A 48 -13.51 -4.72 -5.02
N GLU A 49 -13.49 -3.72 -4.14
CA GLU A 49 -14.70 -3.12 -3.55
C GLU A 49 -15.35 -1.99 -4.37
N LYS A 50 -14.98 -1.77 -5.65
CA LYS A 50 -15.68 -0.77 -6.45
C LYS A 50 -17.16 -1.20 -6.63
N PRO A 51 -18.16 -0.52 -6.03
CA PRO A 51 -19.54 -0.94 -6.18
C PRO A 51 -19.96 -0.76 -7.64
N LEU A 52 -20.36 -1.86 -8.27
CA LEU A 52 -20.76 -1.93 -9.68
C LEU A 52 -22.16 -1.34 -9.96
N ASN A 53 -22.79 -0.60 -9.04
CA ASN A 53 -24.19 -0.20 -9.18
C ASN A 53 -24.38 1.28 -9.54
N PRO A 54 -24.51 1.63 -10.84
CA PRO A 54 -25.00 2.93 -11.28
C PRO A 54 -26.54 3.09 -11.19
N GLN A 55 -27.29 2.09 -10.71
CA GLN A 55 -28.75 2.02 -10.91
C GLN A 55 -29.63 2.73 -9.87
N THR A 56 -29.10 3.26 -8.76
CA THR A 56 -29.95 3.92 -7.75
C THR A 56 -30.21 5.41 -8.04
N ALA A 57 -29.49 6.02 -8.97
CA ALA A 57 -29.61 7.47 -9.25
C ALA A 57 -30.72 7.85 -10.25
N ALA A 58 -31.33 6.89 -10.96
CA ALA A 58 -32.20 7.17 -12.11
C ALA A 58 -33.69 6.85 -11.91
N VAL A 59 -34.15 6.49 -10.70
CA VAL A 59 -35.55 6.07 -10.45
C VAL A 59 -36.43 7.11 -9.74
N THR A 60 -35.96 8.36 -9.62
CA THR A 60 -36.79 9.47 -9.12
C THR A 60 -36.90 10.55 -10.19
N SER A 61 -37.81 10.36 -11.14
CA SER A 61 -38.42 11.41 -11.96
C SER A 61 -39.82 10.97 -12.34
#